data_AF-A0A8E0MFG4-F1
#
_entry.id   AF-A0A8E0MFG4-F1
#
_cell.length_a   1.000
_cell.length_b   1.000
_cell.length_c   1.000
_cell.angle_alpha   90.00
_cell.angle_beta   90.00
_cell.angle_gamma   90.00
#
_symmetry.space_group_name_H-M   'P 1'
#
loop_
_entity.id
_entity.type
_entity.pdbx_description
1 polymer ?
#
loop_
_entity_poly.entity_id
_entity_poly.type
_entity_poly.pdbx_seq_one_letter_code
_entity_poly.pdbx_strand_id
1 'polypeptide(L)'
;MKQTRGRKRRYIHGFDGLRTIGVIGVILYHLRPELFRGGYLGVPIFMVVSGYLITDGLLIEFDRNHRIDFKSFFIRRFKRLYPGLITVLFGTAAYITLFSQNLLHNLHMMVLTNLLYVYNWWQILNGQSYFARYANGESPFTHLWTLSIEGQYYLIWPFLVLALLLLVKSRHQIANIVLILAAASGAWMAILYMMTIAHVQPAAFDPSRSLLRY
;
A
#
# COMPACT_ATOMS: atom_id res chain seq x y z
N MET A 1 -15.69 -41.68 17.45
CA MET A 1 -15.06 -40.84 16.41
C MET A 1 -15.68 -39.44 16.43
N LYS A 2 -14.96 -38.42 16.91
CA LYS A 2 -15.43 -37.01 16.88
C LYS A 2 -15.11 -36.44 15.50
N GLN A 3 -16.14 -36.20 14.69
CA GLN A 3 -16.03 -35.44 13.44
C GLN A 3 -15.56 -34.01 13.77
N THR A 4 -14.32 -33.68 13.44
CA THR A 4 -13.84 -32.30 13.43
C THR A 4 -14.52 -31.58 12.28
N ARG A 5 -15.64 -30.91 12.55
CA ARG A 5 -16.28 -29.98 11.61
C ARG A 5 -15.26 -28.91 11.24
N GLY A 6 -14.57 -29.09 10.11
CA GLY A 6 -13.73 -28.08 9.52
C GLY A 6 -14.57 -26.82 9.33
N ARG A 7 -14.20 -25.73 10.02
CA ARG A 7 -14.83 -24.42 9.88
C ARG A 7 -14.77 -24.07 8.38
N LYS A 8 -15.88 -24.22 7.64
CA LYS A 8 -15.97 -23.80 6.24
C LYS A 8 -15.51 -22.34 6.20
N ARG A 9 -14.57 -22.01 5.31
CA ARG A 9 -14.22 -20.61 5.02
C ARG A 9 -15.52 -19.89 4.72
N ARG A 10 -16.01 -19.06 5.63
CA ARG A 10 -17.17 -18.20 5.37
C ARG A 10 -16.64 -17.17 4.38
N TYR A 11 -16.90 -17.39 3.09
CA TYR A 11 -16.59 -16.41 2.08
C TYR A 11 -17.54 -15.22 2.29
N ILE A 12 -17.02 -14.17 2.92
CA ILE A 12 -17.82 -12.98 3.21
C ILE A 12 -17.76 -12.10 1.97
N HIS A 13 -18.80 -12.21 1.13
CA HIS A 13 -18.96 -11.42 -0.10
C HIS A 13 -18.82 -9.90 0.12
N GLY A 14 -19.10 -9.42 1.34
CA GLY A 14 -18.96 -8.01 1.69
C GLY A 14 -17.54 -7.45 1.51
N PHE A 15 -16.50 -8.26 1.70
CA PHE A 15 -15.12 -7.78 1.51
C PHE A 15 -14.78 -7.51 0.04
N ASP A 16 -15.31 -8.30 -0.88
CA ASP A 16 -15.14 -8.06 -2.31
C ASP A 16 -15.93 -6.84 -2.77
N GLY A 17 -17.12 -6.62 -2.19
CA GLY A 17 -17.89 -5.39 -2.40
C GLY A 17 -17.13 -4.14 -1.96
N LEU A 18 -16.56 -4.15 -0.75
CA LEU A 18 -15.75 -3.03 -0.25
C LEU A 18 -14.53 -2.75 -1.11
N ARG A 19 -13.82 -3.80 -1.56
CA ARG A 19 -12.72 -3.66 -2.50
C ARG A 19 -13.17 -3.05 -3.82
N THR A 20 -14.27 -3.53 -4.38
CA THR A 20 -14.82 -3.03 -5.65
C THR A 20 -15.13 -1.53 -5.56
N ILE A 21 -15.82 -1.11 -4.49
CA ILE A 21 -16.11 0.31 -4.22
C ILE A 21 -14.80 1.10 -4.09
N GLY A 22 -13.79 0.55 -3.40
CA GLY A 22 -12.47 1.14 -3.30
C GLY A 22 -11.81 1.35 -4.67
N VAL A 23 -11.90 0.40 -5.61
CA VAL A 23 -11.23 0.51 -6.92
C VAL A 23 -11.88 1.62 -7.70
N ILE A 24 -13.22 1.59 -7.74
CA ILE A 24 -14.01 2.57 -8.45
C ILE A 24 -13.69 3.96 -7.92
N GLY A 25 -13.64 4.13 -6.60
CA GLY A 25 -13.23 5.38 -5.97
C GLY A 25 -11.85 5.87 -6.41
N VAL A 26 -10.85 4.98 -6.44
CA VAL A 26 -9.48 5.32 -6.86
C VAL A 26 -9.43 5.67 -8.35
N ILE A 27 -10.11 4.92 -9.21
CA ILE A 27 -10.18 5.21 -10.65
C ILE A 27 -10.82 6.58 -10.87
N LEU A 28 -11.97 6.83 -10.25
CA LEU A 28 -12.68 8.11 -10.39
C LEU A 28 -11.85 9.28 -9.85
N TYR A 29 -11.11 9.08 -8.76
CA TYR A 29 -10.17 10.07 -8.23
C TYR A 29 -9.06 10.42 -9.23
N HIS A 30 -8.51 9.45 -9.95
CA HIS A 30 -7.47 9.72 -10.96
C HIS A 30 -8.04 10.33 -12.24
N LEU A 31 -9.31 10.05 -12.58
CA LEU A 31 -9.95 10.62 -13.76
C LEU A 31 -10.40 12.07 -13.55
N ARG A 32 -11.01 12.38 -12.40
CA ARG A 32 -11.63 13.68 -12.06
C ARG A 32 -11.51 13.98 -10.57
N PRO A 33 -10.32 14.28 -10.04
CA PRO A 33 -10.10 14.47 -8.60
C PRO A 33 -10.87 15.66 -8.02
N GLU A 34 -11.18 16.68 -8.82
CA GLU A 34 -11.98 17.83 -8.40
C GLU A 34 -13.41 17.46 -8.01
N LEU A 35 -13.98 16.44 -8.65
CA LEU A 35 -15.32 15.91 -8.40
C LEU A 35 -15.30 14.76 -7.38
N PHE A 36 -14.27 13.92 -7.42
CA PHE A 36 -14.17 12.72 -6.57
C PHE A 36 -13.08 12.85 -5.51
N ARG A 37 -13.05 13.98 -4.80
CA ARG A 37 -12.02 14.27 -3.78
C ARG A 37 -11.87 13.21 -2.69
N GLY A 38 -12.91 12.41 -2.40
CA GLY A 38 -12.86 11.33 -1.41
C GLY A 38 -12.31 9.99 -1.94
N GLY A 39 -12.09 9.86 -3.24
CA GLY A 39 -11.71 8.57 -3.85
C GLY A 39 -10.32 8.06 -3.43
N TYR A 40 -9.44 8.93 -2.91
CA TYR A 40 -8.18 8.51 -2.30
C TYR A 40 -8.38 7.54 -1.11
N LEU A 41 -9.54 7.59 -0.42
CA LEU A 41 -9.90 6.68 0.67
C LEU A 41 -10.02 5.22 0.21
N GLY A 42 -10.18 4.99 -1.09
CA GLY A 42 -10.20 3.64 -1.64
C GLY A 42 -8.88 2.89 -1.40
N VAL A 43 -7.74 3.58 -1.36
CA VAL A 43 -6.43 2.95 -1.08
C VAL A 43 -6.36 2.41 0.36
N PRO A 44 -6.63 3.21 1.42
CA PRO A 44 -6.73 2.69 2.78
C PRO A 44 -7.74 1.55 2.93
N ILE A 45 -8.92 1.63 2.31
CA ILE A 45 -9.93 0.56 2.37
C ILE A 45 -9.36 -0.74 1.81
N PHE A 46 -8.68 -0.68 0.67
CA PHE A 46 -8.00 -1.83 0.08
C PHE A 46 -6.98 -2.46 1.02
N MET A 47 -6.12 -1.64 1.59
CA MET A 47 -5.06 -2.08 2.49
C MET A 47 -5.63 -2.72 3.76
N VAL A 48 -6.66 -2.13 4.35
CA VAL A 48 -7.33 -2.68 5.55
C VAL A 48 -7.98 -4.03 5.25
N VAL A 49 -8.74 -4.13 4.16
CA VAL A 49 -9.39 -5.39 3.78
C VAL A 49 -8.37 -6.46 3.43
N SER A 50 -7.30 -6.12 2.70
CA SER A 50 -6.20 -7.05 2.42
C SER A 50 -5.52 -7.52 3.71
N GLY A 51 -5.14 -6.60 4.59
CA GLY A 51 -4.50 -6.93 5.86
C GLY A 51 -5.35 -7.84 6.74
N TYR A 52 -6.65 -7.57 6.84
CA TYR A 52 -7.60 -8.43 7.55
C TYR A 52 -7.63 -9.85 6.97
N LEU A 53 -7.84 -9.99 5.65
CA LEU A 53 -7.97 -11.30 5.00
C LEU A 53 -6.68 -12.12 5.05
N ILE A 54 -5.53 -11.46 4.99
CA ILE A 54 -4.23 -12.11 5.12
C ILE A 54 -4.07 -12.61 6.56
N THR A 55 -4.30 -11.74 7.55
CA THR A 55 -4.17 -12.08 8.96
C THR A 55 -5.13 -13.20 9.37
N ASP A 56 -6.42 -13.11 9.02
CA ASP A 56 -7.41 -14.14 9.27
C ASP A 56 -6.99 -15.49 8.65
N GLY A 57 -6.50 -15.46 7.41
CA GLY A 57 -6.00 -16.66 6.75
C GLY A 57 -4.82 -17.31 7.48
N LEU A 58 -3.86 -16.50 7.94
CA LEU A 58 -2.70 -16.98 8.71
C LEU A 58 -3.11 -17.55 10.07
N LEU A 59 -4.00 -16.87 10.78
CA LEU A 59 -4.53 -17.32 12.07
C LEU A 59 -5.29 -18.64 11.93
N ILE A 60 -6.16 -18.78 10.94
CA ILE A 60 -6.89 -20.03 10.67
C ILE A 60 -5.92 -21.17 10.35
N GLU A 61 -4.86 -20.90 9.58
CA GLU A 61 -3.86 -21.91 9.23
C GLU A 61 -3.06 -22.36 10.47
N PHE A 62 -2.60 -21.40 11.27
CA PHE A 62 -1.88 -21.66 12.51
C PHE A 62 -2.76 -22.41 13.53
N ASP A 63 -4.02 -22.04 13.66
CA ASP A 63 -4.96 -22.68 14.60
C ASP A 63 -5.24 -24.14 14.25
N ARG A 64 -5.14 -24.48 12.96
CA ARG A 64 -5.38 -25.84 12.47
C ARG A 64 -4.14 -26.71 12.51
N ASN A 65 -2.98 -26.14 12.17
CA ASN A 65 -1.77 -26.90 11.88
C ASN A 65 -0.62 -26.62 12.84
N HIS A 66 -0.76 -25.64 13.75
CA HIS A 66 0.30 -25.08 14.60
C HIS A 66 1.54 -24.62 13.83
N ARG A 67 1.38 -24.33 12.53
CA ARG A 67 2.42 -23.87 11.61
C ARG A 67 1.81 -23.06 10.48
N ILE A 68 2.63 -22.20 9.88
CA ILE A 68 2.28 -21.45 8.67
C ILE A 68 3.12 -22.01 7.52
N ASP A 69 2.48 -22.47 6.45
CA ASP A 69 3.14 -22.88 5.21
C ASP A 69 3.47 -21.63 4.38
N PHE A 70 4.63 -21.05 4.67
CA PHE A 70 5.17 -19.89 3.97
C PHE A 70 5.30 -20.13 2.47
N LYS A 71 5.77 -21.31 2.06
CA LYS A 71 5.98 -21.62 0.64
C LYS A 71 4.67 -21.56 -0.12
N SER A 72 3.65 -22.26 0.36
CA SER A 72 2.33 -22.24 -0.28
C SER A 72 1.68 -20.86 -0.19
N PHE A 73 1.90 -20.12 0.90
CA PHE A 73 1.44 -18.75 1.04
C PHE A 73 2.01 -17.85 -0.08
N PHE A 74 3.34 -17.81 -0.24
CA PHE A 74 4.00 -16.97 -1.23
C PHE A 74 3.68 -17.39 -2.67
N ILE A 75 3.68 -18.69 -2.98
CA ILE A 75 3.37 -19.19 -4.34
C ILE A 75 1.96 -18.75 -4.77
N ARG A 76 0.96 -18.87 -3.89
CA ARG A 76 -0.41 -18.44 -4.21
C ARG A 76 -0.50 -16.95 -4.51
N ARG A 77 0.33 -16.12 -3.86
CA ARG A 77 0.28 -14.66 -4.06
C ARG A 77 1.05 -14.27 -5.30
N PHE A 78 2.21 -14.88 -5.52
CA PHE A 78 2.99 -14.72 -6.74
C PHE A 78 2.14 -15.05 -7.99
N LYS A 79 1.52 -16.24 -8.03
CA LYS A 79 0.65 -16.67 -9.15
C LYS A 79 -0.57 -15.77 -9.36
N ARG A 80 -1.02 -15.04 -8.33
CA ARG A 80 -2.17 -14.14 -8.42
C ARG A 80 -1.77 -12.74 -8.88
N LEU A 81 -0.65 -12.21 -8.41
CA LEU A 81 -0.28 -10.80 -8.59
C LEU A 81 0.66 -10.57 -9.76
N TYR A 82 1.65 -11.46 -9.96
CA TYR A 82 2.68 -11.26 -10.98
C TYR A 82 2.15 -11.28 -12.42
N PRO A 83 1.17 -12.12 -12.82
CA PRO A 83 0.68 -12.10 -14.20
C PRO A 83 0.10 -10.75 -14.61
N GLY A 84 -0.68 -10.12 -13.72
CA GLY A 84 -1.22 -8.77 -13.95
C GLY A 84 -0.12 -7.72 -13.95
N LEU A 85 0.79 -7.78 -12.97
CA LEU A 85 1.92 -6.85 -12.86
C LEU A 85 2.82 -6.87 -14.11
N ILE A 86 3.22 -8.05 -14.57
CA ILE A 86 4.05 -8.23 -15.76
C ILE A 86 3.32 -7.67 -16.98
N THR A 87 2.06 -8.02 -17.18
CA THR A 87 1.25 -7.51 -18.31
C THR A 87 1.23 -5.99 -18.32
N VAL A 88 0.95 -5.35 -17.19
CA VAL A 88 0.89 -3.88 -17.10
C VAL A 88 2.27 -3.26 -17.33
N LEU A 89 3.32 -3.76 -16.68
CA LEU A 89 4.67 -3.20 -16.79
C LEU A 89 5.20 -3.28 -18.22
N PHE A 90 5.18 -4.46 -18.82
CA PHE A 90 5.74 -4.65 -20.16
C PHE A 90 4.83 -4.06 -21.25
N GLY A 91 3.50 -4.15 -21.09
CA GLY A 91 2.56 -3.51 -22.01
C GLY A 91 2.71 -1.98 -22.03
N THR A 92 2.80 -1.37 -20.85
CA THR A 92 3.00 0.08 -20.73
C THR A 92 4.40 0.49 -21.20
N ALA A 93 5.43 -0.29 -20.87
CA ALA A 93 6.79 -0.01 -21.35
C ALA A 93 6.91 -0.10 -22.88
N ALA A 94 6.27 -1.10 -23.50
CA ALA A 94 6.19 -1.22 -24.96
C ALA A 94 5.47 -0.02 -25.57
N TYR A 95 4.32 0.37 -25.01
CA TYR A 95 3.59 1.56 -25.45
C TYR A 95 4.45 2.83 -25.36
N ILE A 96 5.11 3.07 -24.23
CA ILE A 96 6.00 4.22 -24.03
C ILE A 96 7.14 4.23 -25.05
N THR A 97 7.76 3.07 -25.30
CA THR A 97 8.88 2.95 -26.23
C THR A 97 8.47 3.25 -27.67
N LEU A 98 7.26 2.84 -28.07
CA LEU A 98 6.76 3.02 -29.44
C LEU A 98 6.14 4.40 -29.67
N PHE A 99 5.43 4.96 -28.69
CA PHE A 99 4.54 6.11 -28.90
C PHE A 99 4.77 7.31 -27.96
N SER A 100 5.56 7.18 -26.88
CA SER A 100 5.69 8.25 -25.88
C SER A 100 7.11 8.35 -25.31
N GLN A 101 8.08 8.56 -26.20
CA GLN A 101 9.51 8.52 -25.87
C GLN A 101 9.94 9.56 -24.81
N ASN A 102 9.19 10.64 -24.64
CA ASN A 102 9.39 11.63 -23.59
C ASN A 102 9.28 11.06 -22.16
N LEU A 103 8.63 9.90 -21.98
CA LEU A 103 8.47 9.21 -20.70
C LEU A 103 9.50 8.08 -20.47
N LEU A 104 10.49 7.93 -21.35
CA LEU A 104 11.51 6.87 -21.23
C LEU A 104 12.48 7.08 -20.07
N HIS A 105 12.61 8.31 -19.58
CA HIS A 105 13.53 8.62 -18.49
C HIS A 105 13.22 7.76 -17.26
N ASN A 106 14.20 7.00 -16.79
CA ASN A 106 14.11 6.04 -15.68
C ASN A 106 13.09 4.90 -15.83
N LEU A 107 12.53 4.66 -17.02
CA LEU A 107 11.53 3.60 -17.25
C LEU A 107 12.02 2.23 -16.74
N HIS A 108 13.28 1.88 -17.02
CA HIS A 108 13.88 0.63 -16.57
C HIS A 108 13.91 0.52 -15.03
N MET A 109 14.23 1.59 -14.31
CA MET A 109 14.19 1.62 -12.85
C MET A 109 12.76 1.51 -12.33
N MET A 110 11.78 2.17 -12.97
CA MET A 110 10.38 2.04 -12.58
C MET A 110 9.89 0.60 -12.76
N VAL A 111 10.26 -0.07 -13.85
CA VAL A 111 9.92 -1.49 -14.08
C VAL A 111 10.58 -2.38 -13.03
N LEU A 112 11.90 -2.25 -12.84
CA LEU A 112 12.66 -3.08 -11.90
C LEU A 112 12.15 -2.92 -10.46
N THR A 113 11.96 -1.68 -10.02
CA THR A 113 11.52 -1.41 -8.64
C THR A 113 10.08 -1.87 -8.40
N ASN A 114 9.19 -1.82 -9.40
CA ASN A 114 7.85 -2.41 -9.29
C ASN A 114 7.87 -3.94 -9.24
N LEU A 115 8.71 -4.60 -10.04
CA LEU A 115 8.91 -6.06 -9.97
C LEU A 115 9.39 -6.50 -8.58
N LEU A 116 10.26 -5.70 -7.96
CA LEU A 116 10.81 -5.96 -6.63
C LEU A 116 9.91 -5.43 -5.49
N TYR A 117 8.75 -4.84 -5.81
CA TYR A 117 7.87 -4.19 -4.84
C TYR A 117 8.53 -3.09 -3.99
N VAL A 118 9.49 -2.36 -4.53
CA VAL A 118 10.19 -1.23 -3.87
C VAL A 118 9.99 0.11 -4.59
N TYR A 119 9.00 0.20 -5.47
CA TYR A 119 8.73 1.41 -6.25
C TYR A 119 8.38 2.64 -5.40
N ASN A 120 7.72 2.44 -4.26
CA ASN A 120 7.41 3.50 -3.30
C ASN A 120 8.69 4.19 -2.78
N TRP A 121 9.75 3.43 -2.51
CA TRP A 121 11.03 3.97 -2.07
C TRP A 121 11.73 4.73 -3.19
N TRP A 122 11.70 4.19 -4.39
CA TRP A 122 12.24 4.87 -5.56
C TRP A 122 11.55 6.22 -5.81
N GLN A 123 10.22 6.30 -5.66
CA GLN A 123 9.50 7.58 -5.75
C GLN A 123 9.97 8.59 -4.70
N ILE A 124 10.06 8.19 -3.44
CA ILE A 124 10.52 9.06 -2.34
C ILE A 124 11.90 9.63 -2.63
N LEU A 125 12.83 8.78 -3.08
CA LEU A 125 14.20 9.18 -3.42
C LEU A 125 14.28 10.12 -4.63
N ASN A 126 13.27 10.11 -5.51
CA ASN A 126 13.17 10.98 -6.67
C ASN A 126 12.27 12.21 -6.42
N GLY A 127 11.96 12.52 -5.15
CA GLY A 127 11.14 13.67 -4.78
C GLY A 127 9.68 13.57 -5.23
N GLN A 128 9.21 12.36 -5.57
CA GLN A 128 7.84 12.08 -5.98
C GLN A 128 7.01 11.64 -4.77
N SER A 129 5.72 11.99 -4.77
CA SER A 129 4.77 11.55 -3.76
C SER A 129 3.47 11.10 -4.42
N TYR A 130 2.92 9.99 -3.92
CA TYR A 130 1.65 9.44 -4.38
C TYR A 130 0.49 10.43 -4.19
N PHE A 131 0.50 11.20 -3.09
CA PHE A 131 -0.60 12.10 -2.72
C PHE A 131 -0.35 13.58 -3.08
N ALA A 132 0.89 13.99 -3.32
CA ALA A 132 1.18 15.36 -3.73
C ALA A 132 1.18 15.44 -5.26
N ARG A 133 0.04 15.69 -5.89
CA ARG A 133 -0.05 15.77 -7.35
C ARG A 133 -0.83 16.96 -7.84
N TYR A 134 -0.17 17.77 -8.68
CA TYR A 134 -0.70 18.42 -9.90
C TYR A 134 0.36 19.18 -10.74
N ALA A 135 1.63 19.30 -10.31
CA ALA A 135 2.61 20.18 -10.98
C ALA A 135 3.56 19.50 -12.00
N ASN A 136 3.91 18.22 -11.83
CA ASN A 136 4.97 17.57 -12.63
C ASN A 136 4.43 16.25 -13.20
N GLY A 137 4.47 16.12 -14.53
CA GLY A 137 3.89 15.02 -15.33
C GLY A 137 3.83 13.66 -14.63
N GLU A 138 2.65 13.05 -14.64
CA GLU A 138 2.39 11.86 -13.86
C GLU A 138 3.18 10.64 -14.35
N SER A 139 3.86 9.92 -13.44
CA SER A 139 4.41 8.61 -13.77
C SER A 139 3.28 7.66 -14.23
N PRO A 140 3.45 6.95 -15.36
CA PRO A 140 2.50 5.96 -15.85
C PRO A 140 2.22 4.82 -14.86
N PHE A 141 3.11 4.61 -13.90
CA PHE A 141 3.04 3.52 -12.91
C PHE A 141 2.62 3.98 -11.51
N THR A 142 2.14 5.21 -11.32
CA THR A 142 1.80 5.71 -9.98
C THR A 142 0.86 4.80 -9.19
N HIS A 143 -0.11 4.19 -9.86
CA HIS A 143 -1.04 3.23 -9.26
C HIS A 143 -0.35 1.97 -8.69
N LEU A 144 0.85 1.61 -9.16
CA LEU A 144 1.65 0.49 -8.64
C LEU A 144 2.38 0.81 -7.33
N TRP A 145 2.34 2.07 -6.86
CA TRP A 145 2.82 2.45 -5.53
C TRP A 145 2.15 1.62 -4.43
N THR A 146 0.82 1.54 -4.47
CA THR A 146 0.02 0.77 -3.51
C THR A 146 0.33 -0.72 -3.61
N LEU A 147 0.52 -1.24 -4.83
CA LEU A 147 0.87 -2.64 -5.04
C LEU A 147 2.26 -2.99 -4.48
N SER A 148 3.24 -2.08 -4.56
CA SER A 148 4.55 -2.26 -3.95
C SER A 148 4.47 -2.37 -2.42
N ILE A 149 3.66 -1.52 -1.78
CA ILE A 149 3.42 -1.62 -0.34
C ILE A 149 2.70 -2.93 0.01
N GLU A 150 1.72 -3.35 -0.79
CA GLU A 150 1.02 -4.61 -0.57
C GLU A 150 1.98 -5.80 -0.70
N GLY A 151 2.90 -5.76 -1.67
CA GLY A 151 4.00 -6.70 -1.86
C GLY A 151 4.91 -6.83 -0.64
N GLN A 152 5.37 -5.69 -0.09
CA GLN A 152 6.17 -5.66 1.14
C GLN A 152 5.40 -6.22 2.33
N TYR A 153 4.12 -5.87 2.46
CA TYR A 153 3.25 -6.41 3.50
C TYR A 153 3.13 -7.92 3.39
N TYR A 154 2.92 -8.47 2.19
CA TYR A 154 2.89 -9.91 1.96
C TYR A 154 4.18 -10.60 2.40
N LEU A 155 5.34 -9.98 2.18
CA LEU A 155 6.63 -10.53 2.53
C LEU A 155 6.86 -10.54 4.05
N ILE A 156 6.59 -9.42 4.73
CA ILE A 156 7.00 -9.21 6.12
C ILE A 156 5.95 -9.75 7.10
N TRP A 157 4.67 -9.51 6.83
CA TRP A 157 3.58 -9.78 7.78
C TRP A 157 3.47 -11.23 8.28
N PRO A 158 3.57 -12.29 7.44
CA PRO A 158 3.43 -13.66 7.94
C PRO A 158 4.52 -14.04 8.96
N PHE A 159 5.72 -13.49 8.84
CA PHE A 159 6.79 -13.69 9.84
C PHE A 159 6.50 -12.93 11.13
N LEU A 160 6.01 -11.70 11.05
CA LEU A 160 5.62 -10.92 12.23
C LEU A 160 4.47 -11.59 12.99
N VAL A 161 3.43 -12.05 12.28
CA VAL A 161 2.32 -12.78 12.90
C VAL A 161 2.82 -14.05 13.59
N LEU A 162 3.68 -14.84 12.92
CA LEU A 162 4.26 -16.03 13.54
C LEU A 162 5.05 -15.67 14.80
N ALA A 163 5.93 -14.67 14.74
CA ALA A 163 6.71 -14.22 15.88
C ALA A 163 5.82 -13.79 17.05
N LEU A 164 4.79 -12.99 16.79
CA LEU A 164 3.82 -12.57 17.81
C LEU A 164 3.08 -13.75 18.45
N LEU A 165 2.65 -14.72 17.63
CA LEU A 165 1.96 -15.92 18.12
C LEU A 165 2.86 -16.84 18.96
N LEU A 166 4.17 -16.85 18.70
CA LEU A 166 5.13 -17.65 19.44
C LEU A 166 5.62 -16.95 20.72
N LEU A 167 5.79 -15.62 20.68
CA LEU A 167 6.37 -14.84 21.77
C LEU A 167 5.32 -14.33 22.78
N VAL A 168 4.08 -14.13 22.35
CA VAL A 168 3.02 -13.56 23.18
C VAL A 168 1.95 -14.60 23.46
N LYS A 169 1.73 -14.89 24.76
CA LYS A 169 0.82 -15.96 25.19
C LYS A 169 -0.66 -15.65 24.91
N SER A 170 -1.05 -14.38 24.90
CA SER A 170 -2.46 -13.97 24.78
C SER A 170 -2.73 -13.19 23.49
N ARG A 171 -3.77 -13.60 22.74
CA ARG A 171 -4.24 -12.87 21.55
C ARG A 171 -4.72 -11.46 21.86
N HIS A 172 -5.28 -11.24 23.05
CA HIS A 172 -5.68 -9.91 23.49
C HIS A 172 -4.46 -9.00 23.69
N GLN A 173 -3.35 -9.55 24.20
CA GLN A 173 -2.10 -8.79 24.31
C GLN A 173 -1.54 -8.46 22.93
N ILE A 174 -1.56 -9.40 21.98
CA ILE A 174 -1.15 -9.13 20.58
C ILE A 174 -1.99 -8.01 19.98
N ALA A 175 -3.32 -8.08 20.12
CA ALA A 175 -4.22 -7.05 19.61
C ALA A 175 -3.92 -5.68 20.24
N ASN A 176 -3.72 -5.62 21.56
CA ASN A 176 -3.37 -4.37 22.25
C ASN A 176 -2.02 -3.82 21.78
N ILE A 177 -0.99 -4.67 21.61
CA ILE A 177 0.31 -4.26 21.09
C ILE A 177 0.15 -3.65 19.69
N VAL A 178 -0.57 -4.33 18.79
CA VAL A 178 -0.80 -3.84 17.42
C VAL A 178 -1.58 -2.52 17.44
N LEU A 179 -2.61 -2.38 18.28
CA LEU A 179 -3.39 -1.15 18.41
C LEU A 179 -2.55 0.01 18.94
N ILE A 180 -1.73 -0.23 19.96
CA ILE A 180 -0.82 0.78 20.54
C ILE A 180 0.21 1.21 19.49
N LEU A 181 0.82 0.27 18.77
CA LEU A 181 1.77 0.59 17.71
C LEU A 181 1.12 1.37 16.55
N ALA A 182 -0.11 1.02 16.17
CA ALA A 182 -0.86 1.74 15.16
C ALA A 182 -1.19 3.19 15.62
N ALA A 183 -1.65 3.36 16.85
CA ALA A 183 -1.93 4.68 17.43
C ALA A 183 -0.65 5.52 17.55
N ALA A 184 0.45 4.93 18.02
CA ALA A 184 1.76 5.59 18.11
C ALA A 184 2.27 6.00 16.72
N SER A 185 2.15 5.14 15.71
CA SER A 185 2.51 5.45 14.32
C SER A 185 1.66 6.59 13.76
N GLY A 186 0.36 6.61 14.04
CA GLY A 186 -0.54 7.69 13.61
C GLY A 186 -0.21 9.02 14.28
N ALA A 187 0.06 9.00 15.59
CA ALA A 187 0.51 10.18 16.33
C ALA A 187 1.85 10.69 15.81
N TRP A 188 2.81 9.80 15.55
CA TRP A 188 4.10 10.14 14.98
C TRP A 188 3.97 10.81 13.60
N MET A 189 3.15 10.24 12.72
CA MET A 189 2.85 10.84 11.41
C MET A 189 2.24 12.23 11.56
N ALA A 190 1.30 12.43 12.50
CA ALA A 190 0.69 13.73 12.75
C ALA A 190 1.72 14.76 13.23
N ILE A 191 2.63 14.37 14.13
CA ILE A 191 3.72 15.23 14.61
C ILE A 191 4.64 15.64 13.45
N LEU A 192 5.09 14.69 12.62
CA LEU A 192 5.95 14.98 11.46
C LEU A 192 5.26 15.92 10.46
N TYR A 193 3.96 15.73 10.23
CA TYR A 193 3.18 16.59 9.35
C TYR A 193 3.10 18.03 9.90
N MET A 194 2.82 18.20 11.19
CA MET A 194 2.77 19.51 11.84
C MET A 194 4.13 20.22 11.81
N MET A 195 5.23 19.49 12.07
CA MET A 195 6.58 20.03 11.96
C MET A 195 6.91 20.50 10.54
N THR A 196 6.48 19.74 9.53
CA THR A 196 6.70 20.09 8.12
C THR A 196 5.99 21.40 7.75
N ILE A 197 4.72 21.56 8.14
CA ILE A 197 3.98 22.81 7.91
C ILE A 197 4.63 23.98 8.65
N ALA A 198 5.02 23.77 9.91
CA ALA A 198 5.64 24.79 10.75
C ALA A 198 7.02 25.24 10.24
N HIS A 199 7.73 24.43 9.45
CA HIS A 199 8.99 24.82 8.80
C HIS A 199 8.80 25.48 7.43
N VAL A 200 7.72 25.18 6.72
CA VAL A 200 7.45 25.73 5.37
C VAL A 200 6.80 27.13 5.43
N GLN A 201 5.97 27.42 6.44
CA GLN A 201 5.25 28.71 6.55
C GLN A 201 6.07 29.94 7.01
N PRO A 202 7.08 29.86 7.91
CA PRO A 202 7.83 31.04 8.36
C PRO A 202 8.61 31.75 7.25
N ALA A 203 9.05 31.02 6.22
CA ALA A 203 9.78 31.59 5.09
C ALA A 203 8.90 32.36 4.09
N ALA A 204 7.58 32.10 4.08
CA ALA A 204 6.62 32.78 3.22
C ALA A 204 5.99 34.03 3.89
N PHE A 205 6.18 34.19 5.20
CA PHE A 205 5.58 35.25 6.02
C PHE A 205 6.67 36.07 6.74
N ASP A 206 7.74 36.43 6.02
CA ASP A 206 8.69 37.45 6.48
C ASP A 206 8.31 38.81 5.85
N PRO A 207 7.56 39.67 6.57
CA PRO A 207 7.17 40.98 6.07
C PRO A 207 8.36 41.94 5.88
N SER A 208 9.58 41.60 6.32
CA SER A 208 10.76 42.44 6.10
C SER A 208 11.40 42.28 4.72
N ARG A 209 11.10 41.19 3.99
CA ARG A 209 11.62 40.95 2.62
C ARG A 209 10.84 41.64 1.50
N SER A 210 9.64 42.14 1.76
CA SER A 210 8.82 42.86 0.77
C SER A 210 9.20 44.34 0.61
N LEU A 211 10.02 44.88 1.51
CA LEU A 211 10.42 46.30 1.52
C LEU A 211 11.72 46.61 0.75
N LEU A 212 12.39 45.60 0.19
CA LEU A 212 13.65 45.76 -0.56
C LEU A 212 13.48 45.65 -2.08
N ARG A 213 12.25 45.75 -2.58
CA ARG A 213 11.94 45.77 -4.03
C ARG A 213 11.04 46.96 -4.38
N TYR A 214 11.52 48.17 -4.12
CA TYR A 214 11.12 49.39 -4.84
C TYR A 214 12.31 50.33 -4.89
#